data_AF-A0A4R3JZD4-F1
#
_entry.id   AF-A0A4R3JZD4-F1
#
_cell.length_a   1.000
_cell.length_b   1.000
_cell.length_c   1.000
_cell.angle_alpha   90.00
_cell.angle_beta   90.00
_cell.angle_gamma   90.00
#
_symmetry.space_group_name_H-M   'P 1'
#
loop_
_entity.id
_entity.type
_entity.pdbx_description
1 polymer ?
#
loop_
_entity_poly.entity_id
_entity_poly.type
_entity_poly.pdbx_seq_one_letter_code
_entity_poly.pdbx_strand_id
1 'polypeptide(L)' 'MAYRINIKHRLVYQVYGDKLEIDDTEYEGIIKIVRMWTYYEGMR' A
#
# COMPACT_ATOMS: atom_id res chain seq x y z
N MET A 1 9.62 4.65 16.66
CA MET A 1 9.35 5.64 15.59
C MET A 1 8.62 4.90 14.46
N ALA A 2 7.29 4.98 14.36
CA ALA A 2 6.52 4.24 13.36
C ALA A 2 5.57 5.20 12.63
N TYR A 3 5.80 5.39 11.32
CA TYR A 3 4.94 6.22 10.47
C TYR A 3 3.65 5.45 10.18
N ARG A 4 2.65 5.67 11.02
CA ARG A 4 1.36 4.97 10.96
C ARG A 4 0.51 5.61 9.85
N ILE A 5 0.40 4.93 8.72
CA ILE A 5 -0.48 5.34 7.61
C ILE A 5 -1.92 5.10 8.06
N ASN A 6 -2.62 6.17 8.44
CA ASN A 6 -4.02 6.12 8.87
C ASN A 6 -4.95 6.03 7.65
N ILE A 7 -6.08 5.32 7.76
CA ILE A 7 -7.10 5.18 6.69
C ILE A 7 -7.71 6.51 6.21
N LYS A 8 -7.47 7.62 6.93
CA LYS A 8 -7.77 8.99 6.49
C LYS A 8 -6.89 9.49 5.33
N HIS A 9 -5.73 8.87 5.11
CA HIS A 9 -4.93 9.13 3.91
C HIS A 9 -5.62 8.46 2.72
N ARG A 10 -6.00 9.24 1.72
CA ARG A 10 -6.59 8.71 0.48
C ARG A 10 -5.50 7.92 -0.26
N LEU A 11 -5.47 6.62 -0.04
CA LEU A 11 -4.67 5.66 -0.78
C LEU A 11 -5.49 5.14 -1.96
N VAL A 12 -5.05 5.41 -3.18
CA VAL A 12 -5.61 4.80 -4.38
C VAL A 12 -4.75 3.59 -4.70
N TYR A 13 -5.35 2.41 -4.61
CA TYR A 13 -4.69 1.14 -4.91
C TYR A 13 -5.57 0.29 -5.83
N GLN A 14 -4.94 -0.64 -6.53
CA GLN A 14 -5.57 -1.63 -7.37
C GLN A 14 -5.25 -3.01 -6.81
N VAL A 15 -6.27 -3.85 -6.65
CA VAL A 15 -6.12 -5.22 -6.16
C VAL A 15 -6.16 -6.18 -7.34
N TYR A 16 -5.15 -7.02 -7.44
CA TYR A 16 -5.12 -8.18 -8.33
C TYR A 16 -5.28 -9.42 -7.45
N GLY A 17 -6.41 -10.12 -7.56
CA GLY A 17 -6.74 -11.30 -6.74
C GLY A 17 -6.17 -12.61 -7.27
N ASP A 18 -5.27 -12.55 -8.24
CA ASP A 18 -4.56 -13.71 -8.75
C ASP A 18 -3.53 -14.16 -7.73
N LYS A 19 -3.61 -15.42 -7.32
CA LYS A 19 -2.62 -16.03 -6.43
C LYS A 19 -1.24 -15.97 -7.06
N LEU A 20 -0.25 -15.50 -6.30
CA LEU A 20 1.13 -15.44 -6.74
C LEU A 20 2.03 -16.21 -5.78
N GLU A 21 2.95 -16.97 -6.34
CA GLU A 21 4.04 -17.60 -5.60
C GLU A 21 5.33 -16.84 -5.89
N ILE A 22 5.95 -16.27 -4.86
CA ILE A 22 7.24 -15.59 -4.95
C ILE A 22 8.11 -16.14 -3.83
N ASP A 23 9.28 -16.67 -4.17
CA ASP A 23 10.27 -17.17 -3.19
C ASP A 23 9.67 -18.22 -2.23
N ASP A 24 8.97 -19.23 -2.79
CA ASP A 24 8.27 -20.30 -2.04
C ASP A 24 7.13 -19.79 -1.11
N THR A 25 6.77 -18.51 -1.21
CA THR A 25 5.68 -17.91 -0.43
C THR A 25 4.46 -17.67 -1.30
N GLU A 26 3.33 -18.28 -0.91
CA GLU A 26 2.02 -18.05 -1.54
C GLU A 26 1.38 -16.75 -1.03
N TYR A 27 0.99 -15.89 -1.96
CA TYR A 27 0.25 -14.67 -1.72
C TYR A 27 -1.13 -14.74 -2.38
N GLU A 28 -2.15 -14.26 -1.68
CA GLU A 28 -3.53 -14.23 -2.19
C GLU A 28 -3.73 -13.24 -3.34
N GLY A 29 -2.76 -12.35 -3.56
CA GLY A 29 -2.85 -11.33 -4.60
C GLY A 29 -1.79 -10.25 -4.50
N ILE A 30 -1.84 -9.32 -5.44
CA ILE A 30 -0.96 -8.15 -5.49
C ILE A 30 -1.79 -6.90 -5.23
N ILE A 31 -1.36 -6.07 -4.27
CA ILE A 31 -1.88 -4.73 -4.08
C ILE A 31 -0.92 -3.74 -4.75
N LYS A 32 -1.34 -3.16 -5.87
CA LYS A 32 -0.58 -2.12 -6.56
C LYS A 32 -1.01 -0.75 -6.04
N ILE A 33 -0.09 -0.02 -5.40
CA ILE A 33 -0.35 1.35 -4.95
C ILE A 33 -0.21 2.28 -6.16
N VAL A 34 -1.31 2.91 -6.58
CA VAL A 34 -1.35 3.82 -7.73
C VAL A 34 -1.01 5.24 -7.32
N ARG A 35 -1.56 5.69 -6.18
CA ARG A 35 -1.31 7.03 -5.67
C ARG A 35 -1.47 7.07 -4.16
N MET A 36 -0.49 7.65 -3.49
CA MET A 36 -0.56 7.90 -2.06
C MET A 36 -0.41 9.41 -1.82
N TRP A 37 -1.39 10.01 -1.17
CA TRP A 37 -1.34 11.40 -0.75
C TRP A 37 -1.02 11.47 0.73
N THR A 38 0.23 11.71 1.04
CA THR A 38 0.66 12.13 2.37
C THR A 38 0.64 13.66 2.38
N TYR A 39 -0.39 14.24 3.00
CA TYR A 39 -0.34 15.65 3.36
C TYR A 39 0.71 15.77 4.46
N TYR A 40 1.92 16.14 4.07
CA TYR A 40 2.99 16.50 5.01
C TYR A 40 2.78 17.96 5.40
N GLU A 41 1.98 18.24 6.44
CA GLU A 41 2.15 19.52 7.12
C GLU A 41 3.50 19.48 7.84
N GLY A 42 4.44 20.27 7.35
CA GLY A 42 5.62 20.63 8.15
C GLY A 42 6.82 19.71 8.04
N MET A 43 7.19 19.24 6.84
CA MET A 43 8.63 19.02 6.57
C MET A 43 9.24 20.37 6.20
N ARG A 44 9.64 21.14 7.23
CA ARG A 44 10.53 22.28 7.13
C ARG A 44 11.62 22.12 8.17
#